data_AF-A0A2D8MG00-F1
#
_entry.id   AF-A0A2D8MG00-F1
#
_cell.length_a   1.000
_cell.length_b   1.000
_cell.length_c   1.000
_cell.angle_alpha   90.00
_cell.angle_beta   90.00
_cell.angle_gamma   90.00
#
_symmetry.space_group_name_H-M   'P 1'
#
loop_
_entity.id
_entity.type
_entity.pdbx_description
1 polymer ?
#
loop_
_entity_poly.entity_id
_entity_poly.type
_entity_poly.pdbx_seq_one_letter_code
_entity_poly.pdbx_strand_id
1 'polypeptide(L)'
;MWAGDAILTPLAVTEDSRCPHNTNCIHAGELKVSTRITSTHWAQTAELTLDKPHEILGRNYVLVSGVPEKQADRETQPAEYRFVYERR
;
A
#
# COMPACT_ATOMS: atom_id res chain seq x y z
N MET A 1 2.03 -3.63 10.83
CA MET A 1 3.50 -3.81 10.73
C MET A 1 4.18 -2.55 11.26
N TRP A 2 5.38 -2.66 11.82
CA TRP A 2 6.14 -1.51 12.30
C TRP A 2 7.00 -0.95 11.15
N ALA A 3 6.95 0.36 10.90
CA ALA A 3 7.95 1.05 10.07
C ALA A 3 8.54 2.21 10.89
N GLY A 4 9.74 1.98 11.43
CA GLY A 4 10.34 2.89 12.40
C GLY A 4 9.52 2.96 13.69
N ASP A 5 8.98 4.15 13.99
CA ASP A 5 8.25 4.49 15.22
C ASP A 5 6.72 4.53 15.07
N ALA A 6 6.20 4.10 13.91
CA ALA A 6 4.76 4.02 13.66
C ALA A 6 4.35 2.61 13.25
N ILE A 7 3.13 2.24 13.64
CA ILE A 7 2.43 1.03 13.22
C ILE A 7 1.58 1.38 12.01
N LEU A 8 1.92 0.79 10.86
CA LEU A 8 1.14 0.87 9.64
C LEU A 8 0.24 -0.35 9.55
N THR A 9 -1.07 -0.07 9.54
CA THR A 9 -2.13 -1.05 9.47
C THR A 9 -2.89 -0.87 8.17
N PRO A 10 -2.70 -1.75 7.16
CA PRO A 10 -3.52 -1.72 5.96
C PRO A 10 -4.98 -1.97 6.36
N LEU A 11 -5.88 -1.10 5.92
CA LEU A 11 -7.32 -1.24 6.15
C LEU A 11 -7.98 -1.92 4.96
N ALA A 12 -7.75 -1.38 3.75
CA ALA A 12 -8.33 -1.88 2.51
C ALA A 12 -7.53 -1.38 1.31
N VAL A 13 -7.56 -2.15 0.23
CA VAL A 13 -7.10 -1.71 -1.09
C VAL A 13 -8.23 -0.87 -1.70
N THR A 14 -7.98 0.42 -1.91
CA THR A 14 -8.97 1.35 -2.50
C THR A 14 -8.90 1.34 -4.01
N GLU A 15 -7.72 1.10 -4.57
CA GLU A 15 -7.53 0.96 -6.01
C GLU A 15 -6.43 -0.07 -6.30
N ASP A 16 -6.73 -1.06 -7.12
CA ASP A 16 -5.73 -1.96 -7.69
C ASP A 16 -5.86 -1.97 -9.20
N SER A 17 -5.22 -0.97 -9.82
CA SER A 17 -5.13 -0.86 -11.27
C SER A 17 -3.84 -1.46 -11.81
N ARG A 18 -3.05 -2.15 -10.97
CA ARG A 18 -1.77 -2.78 -11.36
C ARG A 18 -1.95 -3.67 -12.58
N CYS A 19 -0.93 -3.70 -13.41
CA CYS A 19 -0.95 -4.55 -14.58
C CYS A 19 -0.93 -6.02 -14.16
N PRO A 20 -1.88 -6.85 -14.61
CA PRO A 20 -1.80 -8.27 -14.37
C PRO A 20 -0.57 -8.84 -15.05
N HIS A 21 0.14 -9.75 -14.37
CA HIS A 21 1.35 -10.39 -14.88
C HIS A 21 1.12 -11.23 -16.16
N ASN A 22 -0.13 -11.38 -16.61
CA ASN A 22 -0.52 -12.09 -17.84
C ASN A 22 -1.16 -11.16 -18.89
N THR A 23 -0.85 -9.86 -18.89
CA THR A 23 -1.42 -8.90 -19.86
C THR A 23 -0.41 -7.82 -20.23
N ASN A 24 -0.37 -7.43 -21.51
CA ASN A 24 0.40 -6.26 -21.95
C ASN A 24 -0.34 -4.97 -21.54
N CYS A 25 -0.05 -4.41 -20.37
CA CYS A 25 -0.61 -3.11 -20.02
C CYS A 25 0.17 -1.98 -20.65
N ILE A 26 -0.60 -1.03 -21.17
CA ILE A 26 -0.13 0.20 -21.80
C ILE A 26 0.03 1.32 -20.75
N HIS A 27 -0.57 1.14 -19.56
CA HIS A 27 -0.49 2.06 -18.43
C HIS A 27 0.20 1.39 -17.24
N ALA A 28 1.09 2.13 -16.59
CA ALA A 28 1.67 1.75 -15.30
C ALA A 28 0.56 1.82 -14.25
N GLY A 29 -0.13 0.70 -14.07
CA GLY A 29 -1.17 0.57 -13.07
C GLY A 29 -0.67 0.90 -11.67
N GLU A 30 -1.51 1.54 -10.86
CA GLU A 30 -1.18 1.93 -9.50
C GLU A 30 -1.96 1.09 -8.48
N LEU A 31 -1.33 0.83 -7.33
CA LEU A 31 -1.95 0.24 -6.16
C LEU A 31 -2.08 1.30 -5.08
N LYS A 32 -3.32 1.60 -4.67
CA LYS A 32 -3.65 2.49 -3.57
C LYS A 32 -4.25 1.68 -2.42
N VAL A 33 -3.68 1.90 -1.24
CA VAL A 33 -4.05 1.17 -0.02
C VAL A 33 -4.37 2.19 1.06
N SER A 34 -5.62 2.16 1.52
CA SER A 34 -6.01 2.89 2.73
C SER A 34 -5.29 2.26 3.90
N THR A 35 -4.42 3.05 4.54
CA THR A 35 -3.54 2.59 5.61
C THR A 35 -3.73 3.49 6.83
N ARG A 36 -4.01 2.87 7.97
CA ARG A 36 -4.00 3.56 9.25
C ARG A 36 -2.60 3.55 9.83
N ILE A 37 -2.05 4.74 10.01
CA ILE A 37 -0.72 4.98 10.56
C ILE A 37 -0.94 5.43 12.00
N THR A 38 -0.52 4.60 12.94
CA THR A 38 -0.70 4.82 14.38
C THR A 38 0.66 4.95 15.03
N SER A 39 0.91 6.07 15.69
CA SER A 39 2.09 6.32 16.51
C SER A 39 1.66 6.49 17.99
N THR A 40 2.62 6.67 18.89
CA THR A 40 2.40 6.73 20.33
C THR A 40 1.40 7.82 20.75
N HIS A 41 1.33 8.93 20.00
CA HIS A 41 0.54 10.11 20.37
C HIS A 41 -0.52 10.51 19.34
N TRP A 42 -0.61 9.82 18.20
CA TRP A 42 -1.52 10.17 17.12
C TRP A 42 -1.83 8.98 16.22
N ALA A 43 -2.97 9.03 15.54
CA ALA A 43 -3.33 8.11 14.49
C ALA A 43 -3.93 8.87 13.32
N GLN A 44 -3.52 8.54 12.10
CA GLN A 44 -4.08 9.10 10.89
C GLN A 44 -4.33 8.00 9.88
N THR A 45 -5.44 8.09 9.16
CA THR A 45 -5.70 7.23 8.01
C THR A 45 -5.36 8.00 6.75
N ALA A 46 -4.54 7.40 5.88
CA ALA A 46 -4.13 7.99 4.61
C ALA A 46 -4.12 6.93 3.51
N GLU A 47 -4.32 7.37 2.27
CA GLU A 47 -4.18 6.50 1.10
C GLU A 47 -2.72 6.52 0.63
N LEU A 48 -2.06 5.37 0.78
CA LEU A 48 -0.68 5.18 0.32
C LEU A 48 -0.72 4.58 -1.08
N THR A 49 0.02 5.19 -2.01
CA THR A 49 0.20 4.66 -3.36
C THR A 49 1.54 3.94 -3.45
N LEU A 50 1.57 2.79 -4.13
CA LEU A 50 2.80 2.02 -4.35
C LEU A 50 3.88 2.90 -5.01
N ASP A 51 5.10 2.81 -4.49
CA ASP A 51 6.28 3.59 -4.89
C ASP A 51 6.16 5.11 -4.78
N LYS A 52 5.09 5.63 -4.17
CA LYS A 52 4.95 7.08 -3.92
C LYS A 52 5.12 7.39 -2.44
N PRO A 53 6.01 8.32 -2.08
CA PRO A 53 6.13 8.79 -0.71
C PRO A 53 4.92 9.61 -0.32
N HIS A 54 4.44 9.37 0.90
CA HIS A 54 3.38 10.15 1.52
C HIS A 54 3.89 10.77 2.81
N GLU A 55 3.84 12.09 2.88
CA GLU A 55 4.29 12.84 4.03
C GLU A 55 3.15 12.97 5.06
N ILE A 56 3.42 12.55 6.30
CA ILE A 56 2.52 12.76 7.43
C ILE A 56 3.32 13.34 8.59
N LEU A 57 2.92 14.54 9.02
CA LEU A 57 3.56 15.25 10.14
C LEU A 57 5.09 15.36 9.95
N GLY A 58 5.54 15.65 8.73
CA GLY A 58 6.96 15.77 8.37
C GLY A 58 7.73 14.45 8.28
N ARG A 59 7.03 13.30 8.19
CA ARG A 59 7.64 11.97 8.03
C ARG A 59 7.15 11.32 6.73
N ASN A 60 8.06 10.75 5.95
CA ASN A 60 7.71 10.10 4.70
C ASN A 60 7.51 8.59 4.91
N TYR A 61 6.32 8.11 4.56
CA TYR A 61 5.99 6.70 4.51
C TYR A 61 5.76 6.30 3.06
N VAL A 62 6.38 5.19 2.65
CA VAL A 62 6.29 4.67 1.29
C VAL A 62 5.75 3.25 1.35
N LEU A 63 4.72 2.97 0.54
CA LEU A 63 4.36 1.60 0.22
C LEU A 63 5.34 1.10 -0.83
N VAL A 64 6.29 0.26 -0.45
CA VAL A 64 7.36 -0.22 -1.36
C VAL A 64 7.02 -1.55 -2.02
N SER A 65 6.06 -2.29 -1.46
CA SER A 65 5.59 -3.54 -2.07
C SER A 65 4.17 -3.87 -1.62
N GLY A 66 3.42 -4.52 -2.51
CA GLY A 66 2.15 -5.16 -2.19
C GLY A 66 2.06 -6.48 -2.96
N VAL A 67 2.11 -7.61 -2.26
CA VAL A 67 1.94 -8.94 -2.86
C VAL A 67 0.64 -9.57 -2.34
N PRO A 68 -0.02 -10.47 -3.09
CA PRO A 68 0.32 -10.88 -4.45
C PRO A 68 0.03 -9.77 -5.48
N GLU A 69 0.66 -9.90 -6.63
CA GLU A 69 0.34 -9.06 -7.79
C GLU A 69 -1.06 -9.36 -8.29
N LYS A 70 -1.66 -8.39 -9.01
CA LYS A 70 -2.99 -8.56 -9.58
C LYS A 70 -2.98 -9.74 -10.56
N GLN A 71 -3.88 -10.68 -10.37
CA GLN A 71 -4.07 -11.81 -11.29
C GLN A 71 -5.35 -11.56 -12.10
N ALA A 72 -5.27 -11.68 -13.43
CA ALA A 72 -6.45 -11.47 -14.29
C ALA A 72 -7.54 -12.53 -14.05
N ASP A 73 -7.12 -13.76 -13.72
CA ASP A 73 -8.01 -14.92 -13.55
C ASP A 73 -8.51 -15.11 -12.11
N ARG A 74 -8.08 -14.27 -11.16
CA ARG A 74 -8.46 -14.42 -9.75
C ARG A 74 -8.53 -13.09 -9.02
N GLU A 75 -9.65 -12.89 -8.34
CA GLU A 75 -9.81 -11.83 -7.35
C GLU A 75 -8.97 -12.18 -6.11
N THR A 76 -8.00 -11.33 -5.80
CA THR A 76 -7.12 -11.52 -4.64
C THR A 76 -7.89 -11.09 -3.39
N GLN A 77 -8.04 -11.99 -2.42
CA GLN A 77 -8.73 -11.65 -1.18
C GLN A 77 -7.90 -10.66 -0.35
N PRO A 78 -8.52 -9.69 0.36
CA PRO A 78 -7.83 -8.73 1.23
C PRO A 78 -6.86 -9.40 2.23
N ALA A 79 -7.23 -10.57 2.74
CA ALA A 79 -6.43 -11.33 3.70
C ALA A 79 -5.16 -11.97 3.11
N GLU A 80 -5.10 -12.13 1.78
CA GLU A 80 -3.93 -12.67 1.08
C GLU A 80 -2.86 -11.59 0.84
N TYR A 81 -3.24 -10.32 0.95
CA TYR A 81 -2.31 -9.22 0.72
C TYR A 81 -1.29 -9.09 1.85
N ARG A 82 -0.03 -9.00 1.45
CA ARG A 82 1.11 -8.61 2.27
C ARG A 82 1.67 -7.34 1.67
N PHE A 83 1.52 -6.25 2.41
CA PHE A 83 2.11 -4.97 2.09
C PHE A 83 3.48 -4.87 2.75
N VAL A 84 4.39 -4.09 2.19
CA VAL A 84 5.65 -3.71 2.81
C VAL A 84 5.71 -2.20 2.82
N TYR A 85 5.92 -1.64 4.00
CA TYR A 85 6.03 -0.20 4.19
C TYR A 85 7.44 0.14 4.66
N GLU A 86 7.99 1.20 4.11
CA GLU A 86 9.26 1.76 4.55
C GLU A 86 9.10 3.22 4.94
N ARG A 87 9.92 3.65 5.89
CA ARG A 87 10.07 5.06 6.24
C ARG A 87 11.30 5.60 5.51
N ARG A 88 11.14 6.69 4.77
CA ARG A 88 12.25 7.40 4.12
C ARG A 88 12.58 8.73 4.79
#